data_AF-A0A956W482-F1
#
_entry.id   AF-A0A956W482-F1
#
_cell.length_a   1.000
_cell.length_b   1.000
_cell.length_c   1.000
_cell.angle_alpha   90.00
_cell.angle_beta   90.00
_cell.angle_gamma   90.00
#
_symmetry.space_group_name_H-M   'P 1'
#
loop_
_entity.id
_entity.type
_entity.pdbx_description
1 polymer ?
#
loop_
_entity_poly.entity_id
_entity_poly.type
_entity_poly.pdbx_seq_one_letter_code
_entity_poly.pdbx_strand_id
1 'polypeptide(L)' 'MEYAWLERMSSTPIYRYEMPYEGFFSLDDAGMFVSRETITPVSVEPVGDLVAALRSAKVELRLSETLTHLRGLWNTTFHA' A
#
# COMPACT_ATOMS: atom_id res chain seq x y z
N MET A 1 9.38 -3.85 18.09
CA MET A 1 9.96 -2.58 17.61
C MET A 1 9.66 -2.47 16.13
N GLU A 2 9.24 -1.29 15.68
CA GLU A 2 8.75 -1.12 14.30
C GLU A 2 9.84 -1.31 13.24
N TYR A 3 11.12 -1.09 13.55
CA TYR A 3 12.23 -1.36 12.62
C TYR A 3 12.38 -2.85 12.24
N ALA A 4 11.76 -3.79 12.97
CA ALA A 4 11.73 -5.20 12.59
C ALA A 4 11.01 -5.43 11.25
N TRP A 5 10.19 -4.48 10.80
CA TRP A 5 9.55 -4.52 9.49
C TRP A 5 10.53 -4.35 8.32
N LEU A 6 11.68 -3.69 8.52
CA LEU A 6 12.62 -3.43 7.43
C LEU A 6 13.11 -4.74 6.79
N GLU A 7 13.51 -5.72 7.61
CA GLU A 7 13.97 -7.02 7.10
C GLU A 7 12.85 -7.74 6.34
N ARG A 8 11.62 -7.69 6.85
CA ARG A 8 10.45 -8.30 6.21
C ARG A 8 10.11 -7.61 4.89
N MET A 9 10.17 -6.29 4.84
CA MET A 9 9.94 -5.50 3.63
C MET A 9 10.98 -5.81 2.54
N SER A 10 12.23 -6.04 2.93
CA SER A 10 13.31 -6.35 1.97
C SER A 10 13.30 -7.81 1.48
N SER A 11 12.72 -8.74 2.25
CA SER A 11 12.76 -10.18 1.97
C SER A 11 11.44 -10.77 1.46
N THR A 12 10.32 -10.09 1.69
CA THR A 12 9.00 -10.58 1.29
C THR A 12 8.65 -10.08 -0.11
N PRO A 13 8.40 -10.97 -1.07
CA PRO A 13 7.97 -10.55 -2.40
C PRO A 13 6.56 -9.94 -2.33
N ILE A 14 6.43 -8.74 -2.87
CA ILE A 14 5.14 -8.06 -3.06
C ILE A 14 4.78 -8.11 -4.54
N TYR A 15 3.49 -8.29 -4.83
CA TYR A 15 2.95 -8.34 -6.18
C TYR A 15 1.96 -7.20 -6.39
N ARG A 16 2.06 -6.55 -7.55
CA ARG A 16 1.07 -5.60 -8.06
C ARG A 16 0.06 -6.37 -8.91
N TYR A 17 -1.19 -6.26 -8.52
CA TYR A 17 -2.33 -6.77 -9.27
C TYR A 17 -2.94 -5.63 -10.07
N GLU A 18 -3.10 -5.83 -11.36
CA GLU A 18 -3.89 -4.95 -12.20
C GLU A 18 -5.26 -5.57 -12.40
N MET A 19 -6.31 -4.83 -12.05
CA MET A 19 -7.69 -5.29 -12.16
C MET A 19 -8.36 -4.61 -13.35
N PRO A 20 -9.28 -5.30 -14.06
CA PRO A 20 -10.10 -4.63 -15.06
C PRO A 20 -11.01 -3.59 -14.39
N TYR A 21 -11.41 -2.57 -15.14
CA TYR A 21 -12.38 -1.59 -14.64
C TYR A 21 -13.79 -2.20 -14.57
N GLU A 22 -14.11 -3.08 -15.51
CA GLU A 22 -15.38 -3.76 -15.62
C GLU A 22 -15.69 -4.63 -14.39
N GLY A 23 -16.94 -4.59 -13.92
CA GLY A 23 -17.39 -5.36 -12.75
C GLY A 23 -17.19 -4.65 -11.41
N PHE A 24 -16.48 -3.52 -11.38
CA PHE A 24 -16.37 -2.66 -10.21
C PHE A 24 -17.40 -1.51 -10.24
N PHE A 25 -17.91 -1.16 -9.07
CA PHE A 25 -18.86 -0.07 -8.87
C PHE A 25 -18.32 0.92 -7.84
N SER A 26 -18.45 2.21 -8.13
CA SER A 26 -18.12 3.28 -7.19
C SER A 26 -19.00 3.18 -5.94
N LEU A 27 -18.41 3.41 -4.77
CA LEU A 27 -19.15 3.63 -3.52
C LEU A 27 -19.50 5.11 -3.30
N ASP A 28 -19.10 6.00 -4.21
CA ASP A 28 -19.28 7.46 -4.15
C ASP A 28 -18.80 8.07 -2.82
N ASP A 29 -17.77 7.46 -2.25
CA ASP A 29 -17.09 7.87 -1.02
C ASP A 29 -15.67 8.39 -1.36
N ALA A 30 -14.62 7.90 -0.70
CA ALA A 30 -13.23 8.33 -0.90
C ALA A 30 -12.56 7.67 -2.13
N GLY A 31 -13.24 7.65 -3.29
CA GLY A 31 -12.74 7.01 -4.52
C GLY A 31 -12.65 5.48 -4.44
N MET A 32 -13.43 4.87 -3.53
CA MET A 32 -13.47 3.43 -3.35
C MET A 32 -14.38 2.76 -4.39
N PHE A 33 -13.92 1.61 -4.88
CA PHE A 33 -14.66 0.77 -5.82
C PHE A 33 -14.80 -0.65 -5.26
N VAL A 34 -15.94 -1.29 -5.51
CA VAL A 34 -16.24 -2.65 -5.05
C VAL A 34 -16.78 -3.51 -6.18
N SER A 35 -16.41 -4.79 -6.20
CA SER A 35 -17.10 -5.82 -6.98
C SER A 35 -17.89 -6.73 -6.04
N ARG A 36 -19.07 -7.18 -6.48
CA ARG A 36 -19.88 -8.18 -5.76
C ARG A 36 -19.61 -9.60 -6.23
N GLU A 37 -18.77 -9.75 -7.24
CA GLU A 37 -18.38 -11.02 -7.85
C GLU A 37 -16.85 -11.14 -7.87
N THR A 38 -16.35 -12.36 -7.93
CA THR A 38 -14.91 -12.60 -8.04
C THR A 38 -14.39 -12.08 -9.37
N ILE A 39 -13.35 -11.23 -9.33
CA ILE A 39 -12.68 -10.70 -10.52
C ILE A 39 -11.27 -11.28 -10.63
N THR A 40 -10.93 -11.76 -11.83
CA THR A 40 -9.56 -12.20 -12.16
C THR A 40 -8.72 -11.00 -12.59
N PRO A 41 -7.52 -10.81 -12.04
CA PRO A 41 -6.60 -9.75 -12.46
C PRO A 41 -6.19 -9.88 -13.94
N VAL A 42 -5.99 -8.75 -14.62
CA VAL A 42 -5.44 -8.74 -15.99
C VAL A 42 -3.92 -8.97 -16.00
N SER A 43 -3.23 -8.55 -14.94
CA SER A 43 -1.80 -8.79 -14.77
C SER A 43 -1.43 -8.93 -13.29
N VAL A 44 -0.38 -9.71 -13.02
CA VAL A 44 0.22 -9.87 -11.69
C VAL A 44 1.74 -9.82 -11.85
N GLU A 45 2.35 -8.76 -11.33
CA GLU A 45 3.77 -8.51 -11.51
C GLU A 45 4.47 -8.34 -10.16
N PRO A 46 5.65 -8.95 -9.95
CA PRO A 46 6.43 -8.68 -8.74
C PRO A 46 6.90 -7.22 -8.74
N VAL A 47 6.75 -6.55 -7.60
CA VAL A 47 7.25 -5.17 -7.40
C VAL A 47 8.78 -5.12 -7.33
N GLY A 48 9.41 -6.26 -7.02
CA GLY A 48 10.86 -6.36 -6.88
C GLY A 48 11.34 -5.84 -5.51
N ASP A 49 12.52 -5.23 -5.48
CA ASP A 49 13.06 -4.60 -4.27
C ASP A 49 12.22 -3.36 -3.91
N LEU A 50 11.42 -3.49 -2.84
CA LEU A 50 10.52 -2.45 -2.38
C LEU A 50 11.27 -1.17 -1.96
N VAL A 51 12.42 -1.28 -1.32
CA VAL A 51 13.20 -0.12 -0.85
C VAL A 51 13.76 0.64 -2.05
N ALA A 52 14.27 -0.07 -3.04
CA ALA A 52 14.72 0.53 -4.30
C ALA A 52 13.56 1.17 -5.07
N ALA A 53 12.39 0.53 -5.12
CA ALA A 53 11.19 1.05 -5.78
C ALA A 53 10.71 2.36 -5.13
N LEU A 54 10.61 2.41 -3.79
CA LEU A 54 10.25 3.62 -3.04
C LEU A 54 11.24 4.76 -3.29
N ARG A 55 12.55 4.45 -3.27
CA ARG A 55 13.60 5.44 -3.58
C ARG A 55 13.46 6.00 -4.99
N SER A 56 13.19 5.14 -5.99
CA SER A 56 12.98 5.54 -7.38
C SER A 56 11.76 6.46 -7.54
N ALA A 57 10.71 6.18 -6.77
CA ALA A 57 9.51 7.01 -6.67
C ALA A 57 9.70 8.31 -5.87
N LYS A 58 10.91 8.59 -5.36
CA LYS A 58 11.23 9.74 -4.48
C LYS A 58 10.41 9.75 -3.18
N VAL A 59 10.04 8.57 -2.69
CA VAL A 59 9.37 8.38 -1.41
C VAL A 59 10.42 8.23 -0.32
N GLU A 60 10.23 8.95 0.78
CA GLU A 60 11.09 8.83 1.97
C GLU A 60 10.60 7.71 2.88
N LEU A 61 11.47 6.75 3.17
CA LEU A 61 11.22 5.69 4.15
C LEU A 61 11.91 6.05 5.48
N ARG A 62 11.13 6.26 6.54
CA ARG A 62 11.65 6.50 7.90
C ARG A 62 11.49 5.26 8.76
N LEU A 63 12.57 4.86 9.43
CA LEU A 63 12.50 3.83 10.47
C LEU A 63 12.15 4.50 11.80
N SER A 64 11.23 3.90 12.53
CA SER A 64 10.84 4.34 13.87
C SER A 64 10.88 3.17 14.84
N GLU A 65 10.97 3.46 16.13
CA GLU A 65 10.86 2.46 17.19
C GLU A 65 9.41 2.11 17.50
N THR A 66 8.52 3.12 17.41
CA THR A 66 7.09 3.02 17.69
C THR A 66 6.32 4.06 16.86
N LEU A 67 5.16 3.67 16.33
CA LEU A 67 4.25 4.58 15.62
C LEU A 67 3.39 5.45 16.55
N THR A 68 3.49 5.26 17.87
CA THR A 68 2.63 5.96 18.86
C THR A 68 2.71 7.49 18.80
N HIS A 69 3.86 8.05 18.40
CA HIS A 69 4.02 9.49 18.20
C HIS A 69 3.12 10.06 17.07
N LEU A 70 2.67 9.22 16.13
CA LEU A 70 1.77 9.59 15.04
C LEU A 70 0.29 9.56 15.43
N ARG A 71 -0.06 9.10 16.64
CA ARG A 71 -1.46 8.93 17.08
C ARG A 71 -2.28 10.22 16.97
N GLY A 72 -1.66 11.38 17.16
CA GLY A 72 -2.35 12.67 17.00
C GLY A 72 -2.84 12.96 15.58
N LEU A 73 -2.19 12.37 14.56
CA LEU A 73 -2.56 12.56 13.15
C LEU A 73 -3.91 11.95 12.81
N TRP A 74 -4.35 10.92 13.53
CA TRP A 74 -5.65 10.27 13.30
C TRP A 74 -6.85 11.18 13.56
N ASN A 75 -6.65 12.26 14.32
CA ASN A 75 -7.68 13.28 14.56
C ASN A 75 -7.66 14.41 13.53
N THR A 76 -6.86 14.27 12.48
CA THR A 76 -6.74 15.25 11.40
C THR A 76 -7.23 14.66 10.08
N THR A 77 -7.52 15.51 9.10
CA THR A 77 -7.80 15.06 7.72
C THR A 77 -6.53 14.67 6.96
N PHE A 78 -5.38 14.66 7.63
CA PHE A 78 -4.12 14.23 7.04
C PHE A 78 -4.07 12.70 7.06
N HIS A 79 -4.22 12.11 5.89
CA HIS A 79 -3.95 10.69 5.69
C HIS A 79 -2.42 10.51 5.63
N ALA A 80 -1.86 9.99 6.71
CA ALA A 80 -0.45 9.59 6.82
C ALA A 80 -0.22 8.20 6.23
#